data_AF-A0A0S8GGX4-F1
#
_entry.id   AF-A0A0S8GGX4-F1
#
_cell.length_a   1.000
_cell.length_b   1.000
_cell.length_c   1.000
_cell.angle_alpha   90.00
_cell.angle_beta   90.00
_cell.angle_gamma   90.00
#
_symmetry.space_group_name_H-M   'P 1'
#
loop_
_entity.id
_entity.type
_entity.pdbx_description
1 polymer ?
#
loop_
_entity_poly.entity_id
_entity_poly.type
_entity_poly.pdbx_seq_one_letter_code
_entity_poly.pdbx_strand_id
1 'polypeptide(L)'
;MMHTIGSMIFIVVFSMGTAVADMDWETMTLKTSAQDRSTAIDFLEQELYTLQYDANRTVEDFLRTHFTLSKKLTDVLRNYQVIQQNYLTDGGIEYVCEAKIASDVLAVLIPPMTERVPLVVPMLCPCCGQPWPRGKAVPADHELVPQEVEPTQYSGVVIDCRDFPLTPCLFPRIYNDLNEEVFSVNFAHHDHLVQNGLVLYTTQELHNHSRTGDNPLRIKARGVFGNALTDIKISSFDARRMHGSKHNLQLLKECRVAIIIGP
;
A
#
# COMPACT_ATOMS: atom_id res chain seq x y z
N MET A 1 33.56 -15.15 19.06
CA MET A 1 32.97 -13.88 18.63
C MET A 1 31.46 -14.08 18.65
N MET A 2 30.82 -13.58 19.70
CA MET A 2 29.42 -13.85 20.04
C MET A 2 28.50 -13.14 19.04
N HIS A 3 27.62 -13.89 18.40
CA HIS A 3 26.50 -13.34 17.63
C HIS A 3 25.41 -12.92 18.60
N THR A 4 25.27 -11.61 18.80
CA THR A 4 24.11 -11.00 19.45
C THR A 4 22.95 -11.01 18.45
N ILE A 5 22.05 -11.98 18.60
CA ILE A 5 20.72 -11.95 17.98
C ILE A 5 19.94 -10.89 18.73
N GLY A 6 19.72 -9.74 18.10
CA GLY A 6 18.85 -8.69 18.60
C GLY A 6 17.40 -9.17 18.55
N SER A 7 16.97 -9.88 19.59
CA SER A 7 15.56 -10.14 19.84
C SER A 7 14.92 -8.81 20.19
N MET A 8 14.23 -8.18 19.24
CA MET A 8 13.30 -7.09 19.55
C MET A 8 12.18 -7.69 20.40
N ILE A 9 12.29 -7.51 21.71
CA ILE A 9 11.22 -7.77 22.65
C ILE A 9 10.20 -6.65 22.43
N PHE A 10 9.15 -6.96 21.66
CA PHE A 10 7.91 -6.17 21.71
C PHE A 10 7.34 -6.34 23.12
N ILE A 11 7.57 -5.33 23.98
CA ILE A 11 6.82 -5.21 25.22
C ILE A 11 5.43 -4.76 24.81
N VAL A 12 4.52 -5.71 24.58
CA VAL A 12 3.10 -5.42 24.57
C VAL A 12 2.74 -5.09 26.02
N VAL A 13 2.64 -3.80 26.33
CA VAL A 13 2.08 -3.34 27.60
C VAL A 13 0.60 -3.68 27.56
N PHE A 14 0.24 -4.88 28.01
CA PHE A 14 -1.15 -5.27 28.25
C PHE A 14 -1.66 -4.49 29.46
N SER A 15 -2.28 -3.34 29.19
CA SER A 15 -3.33 -2.82 30.07
C SER A 15 -4.45 -3.87 30.11
N MET A 16 -4.97 -4.21 31.29
CA MET A 16 -6.16 -5.05 31.46
C MET A 16 -7.44 -4.33 30.98
N GLY A 17 -7.48 -3.91 29.71
CA GLY A 17 -8.58 -3.23 29.09
C GLY A 17 -8.73 -3.68 27.65
N THR A 18 -9.87 -4.32 27.36
CA THR A 18 -10.40 -4.69 26.03
C THR A 18 -9.36 -5.17 25.02
N ALA A 19 -9.31 -6.48 24.76
CA ALA A 19 -8.54 -6.97 23.62
C ALA A 19 -9.03 -6.30 22.32
N VAL A 20 -8.18 -5.48 21.70
CA VAL A 20 -8.44 -4.81 20.42
C VAL A 20 -7.48 -5.44 19.42
N ALA A 21 -7.99 -5.77 18.23
CA ALA A 21 -7.09 -6.12 17.13
C ALA A 21 -6.38 -4.85 16.63
N ASP A 22 -5.15 -4.99 16.12
CA ASP A 22 -4.37 -3.87 15.61
C ASP A 22 -3.75 -4.22 14.25
N MET A 23 -3.58 -3.21 13.41
CA MET A 23 -3.03 -3.32 12.07
C MET A 23 -1.55 -2.92 12.06
N ASP A 24 -0.70 -3.91 11.80
CA ASP A 24 0.70 -3.69 11.47
C ASP A 24 0.83 -3.39 9.97
N TRP A 25 0.96 -2.11 9.63
CA TRP A 25 1.05 -1.65 8.24
C TRP A 25 2.38 -2.00 7.55
N GLU A 26 3.43 -2.28 8.31
CA GLU A 26 4.73 -2.65 7.75
C GLU A 26 4.73 -4.09 7.26
N THR A 27 4.11 -5.01 8.02
CA THR A 27 3.93 -6.41 7.62
C THR A 27 2.60 -6.69 6.92
N MET A 28 1.69 -5.71 6.90
CA MET A 28 0.33 -5.82 6.38
C MET A 28 -0.46 -6.96 7.08
N THR A 29 -0.39 -6.99 8.41
CA THR A 29 -1.00 -8.05 9.23
C THR A 29 -1.87 -7.48 10.34
N LEU A 30 -3.06 -8.04 10.50
CA LEU A 30 -3.89 -7.83 11.69
C LEU A 30 -3.45 -8.79 12.78
N LYS A 31 -3.30 -8.28 14.00
CA LYS A 31 -2.96 -9.06 15.18
C LYS A 31 -4.03 -8.85 16.24
N THR A 32 -4.42 -9.91 16.93
CA THR A 32 -5.37 -9.82 18.04
C THR A 32 -5.05 -10.83 19.13
N SER A 33 -5.65 -10.64 20.30
CA SER A 33 -5.58 -11.57 21.42
C SER A 33 -6.99 -11.96 21.84
N ALA A 34 -7.29 -13.25 21.98
CA ALA A 34 -8.63 -13.71 22.37
C ALA A 34 -8.59 -15.04 23.12
N GLN A 35 -9.58 -15.27 23.99
CA GLN A 35 -9.69 -16.54 24.74
C GLN A 35 -10.33 -17.67 23.92
N ASP A 36 -11.01 -17.35 22.83
CA ASP A 36 -11.59 -18.31 21.91
C ASP A 36 -11.57 -17.84 20.45
N ARG A 37 -11.83 -18.79 19.55
CA ARG A 37 -11.75 -18.57 18.09
C ARG A 37 -12.84 -17.66 17.53
N SER A 38 -14.02 -17.63 18.15
CA SER A 38 -15.13 -16.79 17.70
C SER A 38 -14.82 -15.33 18.00
N THR A 39 -14.37 -15.05 19.22
CA THR A 39 -13.96 -13.69 19.60
C THR A 39 -12.75 -13.22 18.79
N ALA A 40 -11.79 -14.10 18.48
CA ALA A 40 -10.65 -13.74 17.63
C ALA A 40 -11.10 -13.25 16.24
N ILE A 41 -12.01 -13.97 15.58
CA ILE A 41 -12.48 -13.56 14.25
C ILE A 41 -13.28 -12.27 14.33
N ASP A 42 -14.12 -12.09 15.35
CA ASP A 42 -14.92 -10.88 15.53
C ASP A 42 -14.02 -9.64 15.70
N PHE A 43 -12.94 -9.74 16.48
CA PHE A 43 -11.99 -8.64 16.64
C PHE A 43 -11.21 -8.35 15.36
N LEU A 44 -10.75 -9.39 14.64
CA LEU A 44 -10.06 -9.21 13.36
C LEU A 44 -10.97 -8.56 12.31
N GLU A 45 -12.25 -8.95 12.25
CA GLU A 45 -13.22 -8.35 11.33
C GLU A 45 -13.51 -6.89 11.69
N GLN A 46 -13.74 -6.60 12.97
CA GLN A 46 -13.98 -5.24 13.44
C GLN A 46 -12.82 -4.32 13.05
N GLU A 47 -11.58 -4.74 13.30
CA GLU A 47 -10.42 -3.93 12.93
C GLU A 47 -10.21 -3.85 11.42
N LEU A 48 -10.46 -4.92 10.67
CA LEU A 48 -10.39 -4.86 9.20
C LEU A 48 -11.37 -3.82 8.63
N TYR A 49 -12.55 -3.69 9.23
CA TYR A 49 -13.60 -2.81 8.74
C TYR A 49 -13.32 -1.32 9.04
N THR A 50 -12.59 -1.03 10.12
CA THR A 50 -12.18 0.34 10.48
C THR A 50 -11.03 0.86 9.64
N LEU A 51 -10.25 -0.02 8.98
CA LEU A 51 -9.13 0.39 8.13
C LEU A 51 -9.57 1.36 7.03
N GLN A 52 -8.72 2.36 6.76
CA GLN A 52 -8.91 3.26 5.62
C GLN A 52 -8.71 2.49 4.31
N TYR A 53 -9.71 2.57 3.44
CA TYR A 53 -9.67 1.98 2.10
C TYR A 53 -9.02 2.95 1.11
N ASP A 54 -9.48 4.19 1.10
CA ASP A 54 -8.96 5.31 0.32
C ASP A 54 -9.21 6.64 1.05
N ALA A 55 -9.05 7.77 0.37
CA ALA A 55 -9.21 9.10 0.95
C ALA A 55 -10.61 9.42 1.51
N ASN A 56 -11.64 8.66 1.16
CA ASN A 56 -13.04 8.96 1.45
C ASN A 56 -13.79 7.84 2.15
N ARG A 57 -13.24 6.62 2.19
CA ARG A 57 -13.96 5.41 2.61
C ARG A 57 -13.10 4.55 3.51
N THR A 58 -13.73 3.94 4.50
CA THR A 58 -13.19 2.77 5.19
C THR A 58 -13.47 1.48 4.39
N VAL A 59 -12.89 0.36 4.84
CA VAL A 59 -13.25 -0.96 4.31
C VAL A 59 -14.73 -1.24 4.53
N GLU A 60 -15.30 -0.87 5.67
CA GLU A 60 -16.74 -1.00 5.93
C GLU A 60 -17.58 -0.25 4.88
N ASP A 61 -17.24 1.01 4.59
CA ASP A 61 -17.95 1.83 3.60
C ASP A 61 -17.88 1.20 2.20
N PHE A 62 -16.71 0.64 1.84
CA PHE A 62 -16.55 -0.09 0.59
C PHE A 62 -17.45 -1.32 0.53
N LEU A 63 -17.49 -2.13 1.59
CA LEU A 63 -18.28 -3.36 1.66
C LEU A 63 -19.79 -3.10 1.66
N ARG A 64 -20.25 -1.96 2.21
CA ARG A 64 -21.66 -1.54 2.11
C ARG A 64 -22.12 -1.41 0.66
N THR A 65 -21.23 -1.01 -0.24
CA THR A 65 -21.51 -0.93 -1.68
C THR A 65 -21.30 -2.27 -2.43
N HIS A 66 -20.68 -3.27 -1.78
CA HIS A 66 -20.34 -4.58 -2.36
C HIS A 66 -20.66 -5.73 -1.39
N PHE A 67 -21.90 -5.83 -0.92
CA PHE A 67 -22.31 -6.75 0.17
C PHE A 67 -21.98 -8.23 -0.08
N THR A 68 -21.85 -8.66 -1.32
CA THR A 68 -21.47 -10.04 -1.67
C THR A 68 -20.04 -10.38 -1.27
N LEU A 69 -19.18 -9.36 -1.11
CA LEU A 69 -17.79 -9.52 -0.72
C LEU A 69 -17.61 -9.76 0.78
N SER A 70 -18.50 -9.24 1.63
CA SER A 70 -18.38 -9.35 3.10
C SER A 70 -18.29 -10.81 3.54
N LYS A 71 -19.18 -11.68 3.04
CA LYS A 71 -19.14 -13.11 3.38
C LYS A 71 -17.84 -13.78 2.92
N LYS A 72 -17.38 -13.46 1.72
CA LYS A 72 -16.12 -14.00 1.17
C LYS A 72 -14.92 -13.53 2.01
N LEU A 73 -14.94 -12.28 2.46
CA LEU A 73 -13.91 -11.70 3.31
C LEU A 73 -13.83 -12.41 4.66
N THR A 74 -14.97 -12.61 5.33
CA THR A 74 -15.08 -13.42 6.54
C THR A 74 -14.51 -14.82 6.36
N ASP A 75 -14.90 -15.51 5.28
CA ASP A 75 -14.47 -16.88 5.01
C ASP A 75 -12.94 -16.97 4.80
N VAL A 76 -12.35 -15.97 4.16
CA VAL A 76 -10.89 -15.87 3.98
C VAL A 76 -10.19 -15.54 5.30
N LEU A 77 -10.71 -14.59 6.07
CA LEU A 77 -10.09 -14.11 7.31
C LEU A 77 -10.04 -15.20 8.39
N ARG A 78 -10.93 -16.18 8.34
CA ARG A 78 -10.90 -17.40 9.18
C ARG A 78 -9.62 -18.23 9.03
N ASN A 79 -8.83 -18.03 7.98
CA ASN A 79 -7.53 -18.69 7.82
C ASN A 79 -6.39 -18.01 8.61
N TYR A 80 -6.72 -17.17 9.61
CA TYR A 80 -5.74 -16.61 10.55
C TYR A 80 -4.94 -17.72 11.26
N GLN A 81 -3.73 -17.37 11.68
CA GLN A 81 -2.81 -18.28 12.35
C GLN A 81 -2.74 -17.95 13.84
N VAL A 82 -2.70 -18.97 14.69
CA VAL A 82 -2.38 -18.80 16.11
C VAL A 82 -0.87 -18.81 16.24
N ILE A 83 -0.28 -17.67 16.57
CA ILE A 83 1.17 -17.51 16.68
C ILE A 83 1.69 -17.78 18.10
N GLN A 84 0.83 -17.59 19.11
CA GLN A 84 1.20 -17.83 20.51
C GLN A 84 -0.01 -18.22 21.36
N GLN A 85 0.25 -19.01 22.41
CA GLN A 85 -0.71 -19.41 23.43
C GLN A 85 -0.16 -19.03 24.81
N ASN A 86 -0.93 -18.26 25.57
CA ASN A 86 -0.59 -17.82 26.92
C ASN A 86 -1.56 -18.47 27.93
N TYR A 87 -1.03 -18.91 29.07
CA TYR A 87 -1.84 -19.40 30.18
C TYR A 87 -2.04 -18.27 31.19
N LEU A 88 -3.30 -17.97 31.50
CA LEU A 88 -3.69 -16.91 32.41
C LEU A 88 -3.73 -17.43 33.86
N THR A 89 -3.63 -16.50 34.82
CA THR A 89 -3.64 -16.82 36.26
C THR A 89 -4.95 -17.41 36.75
N ASP A 90 -6.05 -17.16 36.04
CA ASP A 90 -7.38 -17.72 36.31
C ASP A 90 -7.57 -19.14 35.71
N GLY A 91 -6.53 -19.69 35.08
CA GLY A 91 -6.58 -20.98 34.38
C GLY A 91 -7.12 -20.88 32.95
N GLY A 92 -7.46 -19.68 32.48
CA GLY A 92 -7.83 -19.42 31.09
C GLY A 92 -6.63 -19.57 30.13
N ILE A 93 -6.94 -19.73 28.85
CA ILE A 93 -5.95 -19.69 27.77
C ILE A 93 -6.26 -18.48 26.91
N GLU A 94 -5.21 -17.74 26.55
CA GLU A 94 -5.28 -16.62 25.62
C GLU A 94 -4.48 -16.99 24.36
N TYR A 95 -5.11 -16.81 23.20
CA TYR A 95 -4.52 -17.05 21.88
C TYR A 95 -4.15 -15.72 21.24
N VAL A 96 -2.89 -15.58 20.86
CA VAL A 96 -2.45 -14.49 19.99
C VAL A 96 -2.58 -14.95 18.55
N CYS A 97 -3.40 -14.24 17.79
CA CYS A 97 -3.78 -14.58 16.43
C CYS A 97 -3.23 -13.53 15.45
N GLU A 98 -2.82 -13.97 14.27
CA GLU A 98 -2.34 -13.13 13.18
C GLU A 98 -3.06 -13.47 11.88
N ALA A 99 -3.60 -12.45 11.20
CA ALA A 99 -4.17 -12.57 9.86
C ALA A 99 -3.39 -11.69 8.88
N LYS A 100 -2.88 -12.30 7.80
CA LYS A 100 -2.22 -11.58 6.73
C LYS A 100 -3.27 -10.94 5.82
N ILE A 101 -3.18 -9.63 5.63
CA ILE A 101 -4.06 -8.91 4.70
C ILE A 101 -3.60 -9.11 3.27
N ALA A 102 -2.29 -9.12 3.04
CA ALA A 102 -1.74 -9.49 1.74
C ALA A 102 -2.23 -10.90 1.32
N SER A 103 -2.30 -11.12 0.01
CA SER A 103 -2.87 -12.31 -0.64
C SER A 103 -4.41 -12.33 -0.61
N ASP A 104 -5.02 -13.31 0.05
CA ASP A 104 -6.43 -13.65 -0.16
C ASP A 104 -7.39 -12.56 0.32
N VAL A 105 -7.09 -11.91 1.46
CA VAL A 105 -7.93 -10.84 2.01
C VAL A 105 -7.91 -9.63 1.07
N LEU A 106 -6.71 -9.19 0.68
CA LEU A 106 -6.54 -8.08 -0.25
C LEU A 106 -7.16 -8.37 -1.61
N ALA A 107 -7.06 -9.60 -2.13
CA ALA A 107 -7.68 -10.00 -3.41
C ALA A 107 -9.21 -9.79 -3.44
N VAL A 108 -9.88 -9.84 -2.28
CA VAL A 108 -11.31 -9.51 -2.17
C VAL A 108 -11.55 -8.01 -2.18
N LEU A 109 -10.61 -7.21 -1.67
CA LEU A 109 -10.73 -5.77 -1.48
C LEU A 109 -10.24 -4.95 -2.68
N ILE A 110 -9.54 -5.54 -3.65
CA ILE A 110 -9.05 -4.81 -4.84
C ILE A 110 -10.22 -4.18 -5.61
N PRO A 111 -10.18 -2.87 -5.88
CA PRO A 111 -11.20 -2.20 -6.67
C PRO A 111 -11.09 -2.59 -8.15
N PRO A 112 -12.15 -2.41 -8.96
CA PRO A 112 -12.06 -2.60 -10.41
C PRO A 112 -11.04 -1.63 -11.02
N MET A 113 -10.00 -2.16 -11.64
CA MET A 113 -8.88 -1.41 -12.25
C MET A 113 -9.19 -1.07 -13.71
N THR A 114 -10.24 -0.26 -13.94
CA THR A 114 -10.77 0.02 -15.29
C THR A 114 -10.32 1.36 -15.87
N GLU A 115 -9.71 2.22 -15.07
CA GLU A 115 -9.33 3.57 -15.46
C GLU A 115 -7.90 3.61 -16.01
N ARG A 116 -7.73 4.17 -17.21
CA ARG A 116 -6.41 4.46 -17.76
C ARG A 116 -5.94 5.82 -17.25
N VAL A 117 -4.92 5.82 -16.41
CA VAL A 117 -4.31 7.05 -15.89
C VAL A 117 -3.27 7.58 -16.89
N PRO A 118 -3.38 8.84 -17.34
CA PRO A 118 -2.39 9.44 -18.22
C PRO A 118 -1.01 9.55 -17.54
N LEU A 119 0.05 9.27 -18.29
CA LEU A 119 1.40 9.47 -17.78
C LEU A 119 1.76 10.96 -17.77
N VAL A 120 2.33 11.43 -16.67
CA VAL A 120 2.90 12.79 -16.54
C VAL A 120 4.21 13.03 -17.31
N VAL A 121 4.41 12.39 -18.45
CA VAL A 121 5.51 12.65 -19.39
C VAL A 121 4.97 12.89 -20.80
N PRO A 122 5.66 13.67 -21.65
CA PRO A 122 5.23 13.84 -23.03
C PRO A 122 5.14 12.49 -23.75
N MET A 123 4.06 12.31 -24.50
CA MET A 123 3.88 11.14 -25.37
C MET A 123 4.44 11.47 -26.75
N LEU A 124 5.26 10.58 -27.30
CA LEU A 124 5.98 10.75 -28.56
C LEU A 124 5.35 9.95 -29.69
N CYS A 125 5.48 10.46 -30.91
CA CYS A 125 5.16 9.74 -32.14
C CYS A 125 6.12 8.56 -32.33
N PRO A 126 5.64 7.33 -32.54
CA PRO A 126 6.52 6.16 -32.74
C PRO A 126 7.36 6.25 -34.03
N CYS A 127 6.91 7.02 -35.04
CA CYS A 127 7.58 7.12 -36.33
C CYS A 127 8.73 8.13 -36.36
N CYS A 128 8.61 9.25 -35.64
CA CYS A 128 9.58 10.35 -35.70
C CYS A 128 10.16 10.78 -34.35
N GLY A 129 9.65 10.25 -33.23
CA GLY A 129 10.13 10.57 -31.88
C GLY A 129 9.77 11.98 -31.39
N GLN A 130 8.97 12.75 -32.13
CA GLN A 130 8.56 14.09 -31.72
C GLN A 130 7.37 14.03 -30.74
N PRO A 131 7.26 14.98 -29.79
CA PRO A 131 6.08 15.09 -28.92
C PRO A 131 4.80 15.21 -29.72
N TRP A 132 3.79 14.43 -29.33
CA TRP A 132 2.49 14.47 -29.98
C TRP A 132 1.81 15.82 -29.73
N PRO A 133 1.29 16.50 -30.78
CA PRO A 133 0.64 17.79 -30.60
C PRO A 133 -0.59 17.70 -29.70
N ARG A 134 -0.73 18.66 -28.76
CA ARG A 134 -1.91 18.74 -27.88
C ARG A 134 -3.20 18.87 -28.69
N GLY A 135 -4.24 18.13 -28.29
CA GLY A 135 -5.57 18.20 -28.90
C GLY A 135 -5.73 17.47 -30.25
N LYS A 136 -4.67 16.85 -30.78
CA LYS A 136 -4.80 16.00 -31.98
C LYS A 136 -5.15 14.56 -31.60
N ALA A 137 -6.15 14.00 -32.27
CA ALA A 137 -6.51 12.60 -32.13
C ALA A 137 -5.36 11.70 -32.61
N VAL A 138 -5.04 10.66 -31.85
CA VAL A 138 -4.08 9.63 -32.24
C VAL A 138 -4.77 8.68 -33.22
N PRO A 139 -4.18 8.39 -34.40
CA PRO A 139 -4.72 7.39 -35.31
C PRO A 139 -4.90 6.03 -34.63
N ALA A 140 -5.92 5.25 -35.01
CA ALA A 140 -6.28 4.01 -34.33
C ALA A 140 -5.20 2.91 -34.38
N ASP A 141 -4.30 2.99 -35.36
CA ASP A 141 -3.17 2.09 -35.60
C ASP A 141 -1.87 2.56 -34.92
N HIS A 142 -1.88 3.69 -34.20
CA HIS A 142 -0.71 4.27 -33.56
C HIS A 142 -0.80 4.23 -32.03
N GLU A 143 0.18 3.60 -31.39
CA GLU A 143 0.38 3.71 -29.95
C GLU A 143 1.53 4.69 -29.68
N LEU A 144 1.24 5.76 -28.95
CA LEU A 144 2.27 6.74 -28.59
C LEU A 144 3.23 6.14 -27.57
N VAL A 145 4.50 6.55 -27.66
CA VAL A 145 5.55 6.07 -26.76
C VAL A 145 5.83 7.13 -25.69
N PRO A 146 5.86 6.80 -24.39
CA PRO A 146 6.25 7.75 -23.36
C PRO A 146 7.68 8.25 -23.60
N GLN A 147 7.91 9.56 -23.45
CA GLN A 147 9.25 10.12 -23.55
C GLN A 147 10.13 9.60 -22.40
N GLU A 148 11.26 9.00 -22.76
CA GLU A 148 12.29 8.63 -21.79
C GLU A 148 13.08 9.88 -21.39
N VAL A 149 12.87 10.34 -20.17
CA VAL A 149 13.52 11.53 -19.58
C VAL A 149 14.35 11.22 -18.35
N GLU A 150 14.31 9.97 -17.89
CA GLU A 150 15.01 9.50 -16.70
C GLU A 150 15.93 8.33 -17.07
N PRO A 151 17.23 8.57 -17.26
CA PRO A 151 18.18 7.52 -17.66
C PRO A 151 18.59 6.61 -16.49
N THR A 152 18.32 7.03 -15.24
CA THR A 152 18.74 6.27 -14.07
C THR A 152 17.87 5.03 -13.90
N GLN A 153 18.52 3.88 -13.68
CA GLN A 153 17.84 2.64 -13.34
C GLN A 153 17.64 2.59 -11.83
N TYR A 154 16.42 2.87 -11.39
CA TYR A 154 16.05 2.71 -9.98
C TYR A 154 15.61 1.28 -9.68
N SER A 155 15.72 0.88 -8.42
CA SER A 155 15.22 -0.41 -7.96
C SER A 155 13.83 -0.32 -7.30
N GLY A 156 13.28 0.88 -7.15
CA GLY A 156 11.98 1.14 -6.55
C GLY A 156 11.78 2.63 -6.31
N VAL A 157 10.72 2.99 -5.59
CA VAL A 157 10.42 4.37 -5.19
C VAL A 157 10.25 4.42 -3.68
N VAL A 158 10.88 5.41 -3.05
CA VAL A 158 10.71 5.71 -1.62
C VAL A 158 10.24 7.15 -1.51
N ILE A 159 9.11 7.35 -0.84
CA ILE A 159 8.52 8.66 -0.60
C ILE A 159 8.59 8.97 0.89
N ASP A 160 9.29 10.04 1.22
CA ASP A 160 9.41 10.53 2.59
C ASP A 160 8.24 11.46 2.91
N CYS A 161 7.34 10.99 3.77
CA CYS A 161 6.16 11.70 4.26
C CYS A 161 6.24 12.06 5.75
N ARG A 162 7.42 11.96 6.39
CA ARG A 162 7.56 12.14 7.85
C ARG A 162 7.13 13.51 8.37
N ASP A 163 7.20 14.53 7.52
CA ASP A 163 6.81 15.91 7.86
C ASP A 163 5.28 16.14 7.79
N PHE A 164 4.48 15.11 7.50
CA PHE A 164 3.04 15.22 7.27
C PHE A 164 2.22 14.18 8.06
N PRO A 165 0.98 14.53 8.48
CA PRO A 165 0.09 13.62 9.20
C PRO A 165 -0.61 12.67 8.20
N LEU A 166 0.15 11.80 7.55
CA LEU A 166 -0.38 10.81 6.62
C LEU A 166 -1.09 9.69 7.39
N THR A 167 -2.34 9.41 7.05
CA THR A 167 -3.04 8.22 7.51
C THR A 167 -2.75 7.06 6.54
N PRO A 168 -2.20 5.92 7.00
CA PRO A 168 -2.07 4.74 6.16
C PRO A 168 -3.43 4.23 5.66
N CYS A 169 -3.48 3.76 4.42
CA CYS A 169 -4.68 3.15 3.84
C CYS A 169 -4.32 2.05 2.83
N LEU A 170 -5.29 1.24 2.41
CA LEU A 170 -5.05 0.13 1.47
C LEU A 170 -4.70 0.62 0.06
N PHE A 171 -5.35 1.68 -0.41
CA PHE A 171 -5.21 2.18 -1.78
C PHE A 171 -4.95 3.69 -1.83
N PRO A 172 -3.79 4.16 -1.34
CA PRO A 172 -3.41 5.57 -1.41
C PRO A 172 -3.22 6.01 -2.85
N ARG A 173 -3.38 7.32 -3.10
CA ARG A 173 -3.03 7.95 -4.37
C ARG A 173 -1.91 8.96 -4.20
N ILE A 174 -1.09 9.08 -5.23
CA ILE A 174 0.00 10.05 -5.31
C ILE A 174 -0.29 11.00 -6.45
N TYR A 175 -0.21 12.29 -6.18
CA TYR A 175 -0.44 13.36 -7.13
C TYR A 175 0.76 14.29 -7.20
N ASN A 176 0.92 15.00 -8.31
CA ASN A 176 1.91 16.06 -8.41
C ASN A 176 1.33 17.44 -8.03
N ASP A 177 2.15 18.49 -8.06
CA ASP A 177 1.72 19.87 -7.74
C ASP A 177 0.63 20.41 -8.68
N LEU A 178 0.51 19.85 -9.89
CA LEU A 178 -0.52 20.18 -10.89
C LEU A 178 -1.82 19.38 -10.70
N ASN A 179 -1.91 18.58 -9.63
CA ASN A 179 -3.02 17.66 -9.35
C ASN A 179 -3.20 16.56 -10.40
N GLU A 180 -2.14 16.22 -11.14
CA GLU A 180 -2.14 15.05 -12.01
C GLU A 180 -1.84 13.81 -11.17
N GLU A 181 -2.60 12.73 -11.38
CA GLU A 181 -2.38 11.45 -10.70
C GLU A 181 -1.07 10.82 -11.23
N VAL A 182 -0.19 10.46 -10.29
CA VAL A 182 1.14 9.90 -10.56
C VAL A 182 1.18 8.41 -10.24
N PHE A 183 0.50 7.99 -9.18
CA PHE A 183 0.45 6.58 -8.83
C PHE A 183 -0.82 6.27 -8.05
N SER A 184 -1.40 5.12 -8.35
CA SER A 184 -2.58 4.58 -7.68
C SER A 184 -2.68 3.09 -8.02
N VAL A 185 -3.72 2.45 -7.50
CA VAL A 185 -4.05 1.06 -7.83
C VAL A 185 -4.09 0.80 -9.34
N ASN A 186 -4.51 1.78 -10.16
CA ASN A 186 -4.66 1.62 -11.62
C ASN A 186 -3.33 1.41 -12.36
N PHE A 187 -2.18 1.67 -11.73
CA PHE A 187 -0.86 1.39 -12.30
C PHE A 187 -0.40 -0.04 -12.02
N ALA A 188 -0.90 -0.65 -10.94
CA ALA A 188 -0.41 -1.91 -10.45
C ALA A 188 -0.77 -3.07 -11.39
N HIS A 189 0.05 -4.11 -11.39
CA HIS A 189 -0.34 -5.41 -11.91
C HIS A 189 -1.04 -6.20 -10.80
N HIS A 190 -2.17 -6.83 -11.13
CA HIS A 190 -3.03 -7.50 -10.17
C HIS A 190 -2.27 -8.47 -9.25
N ASP A 191 -1.44 -9.36 -9.81
CA ASP A 191 -0.73 -10.37 -9.00
C ASP A 191 0.28 -9.75 -8.02
N HIS A 192 0.96 -8.68 -8.44
CA HIS A 192 1.86 -7.94 -7.56
C HIS A 192 1.08 -7.23 -6.46
N LEU A 193 -0.03 -6.58 -6.81
CA LEU A 193 -0.92 -5.93 -5.85
C LEU A 193 -1.44 -6.91 -4.79
N VAL A 194 -1.95 -8.07 -5.22
CA VAL A 194 -2.44 -9.13 -4.32
C VAL A 194 -1.34 -9.58 -3.36
N GLN A 195 -0.15 -9.88 -3.87
CA GLN A 195 0.93 -10.44 -3.05
C GLN A 195 1.57 -9.43 -2.11
N ASN A 196 1.60 -8.15 -2.50
CA ASN A 196 2.47 -7.16 -1.87
C ASN A 196 1.75 -5.99 -1.20
N GLY A 197 0.47 -5.76 -1.52
CA GLY A 197 -0.13 -4.45 -1.30
C GLY A 197 0.31 -3.43 -2.35
N LEU A 198 -0.34 -2.26 -2.35
CA LEU A 198 -0.03 -1.19 -3.30
C LEU A 198 1.28 -0.47 -2.94
N VAL A 199 1.51 -0.29 -1.63
CA VAL A 199 2.67 0.38 -1.04
C VAL A 199 3.08 -0.32 0.24
N LEU A 200 4.35 -0.15 0.63
CA LEU A 200 4.82 -0.45 1.99
C LEU A 200 4.78 0.84 2.83
N TYR A 201 4.19 0.80 4.02
CA TYR A 201 4.38 1.85 5.03
C TYR A 201 5.46 1.43 6.02
N THR A 202 6.33 2.35 6.42
CA THR A 202 7.34 2.10 7.45
C THR A 202 7.70 3.39 8.17
N THR A 203 8.18 3.30 9.41
CA THR A 203 8.78 4.42 10.13
C THR A 203 10.31 4.46 9.96
N GLN A 204 10.89 3.42 9.35
CA GLN A 204 12.34 3.25 9.22
C GLN A 204 12.86 3.77 7.87
N GLU A 205 14.14 4.11 7.86
CA GLU A 205 14.84 4.32 6.60
C GLU A 205 15.02 3.01 5.85
N LEU A 206 14.72 3.03 4.55
CA LEU A 206 14.85 1.86 3.70
C LEU A 206 16.18 1.88 2.97
N HIS A 207 17.12 1.05 3.42
CA HIS A 207 18.39 0.78 2.73
C HIS A 207 18.38 -0.66 2.25
N ASN A 208 18.42 -0.90 0.94
CA ASN A 208 18.41 -2.24 0.36
C ASN A 208 17.23 -3.12 0.83
N HIS A 209 16.04 -2.53 0.91
CA HIS A 209 14.84 -3.26 1.36
C HIS A 209 14.26 -4.10 0.22
N SER A 210 13.68 -5.27 0.51
CA SER A 210 13.12 -6.17 -0.51
C SER A 210 12.09 -5.49 -1.43
N ARG A 211 11.28 -4.58 -0.89
CA ARG A 211 10.30 -3.77 -1.64
C ARG A 211 10.94 -2.82 -2.67
N THR A 212 12.02 -2.13 -2.29
CA THR A 212 12.54 -0.96 -3.03
C THR A 212 13.96 -1.12 -3.56
N GLY A 213 14.64 -2.22 -3.23
CA GLY A 213 16.01 -2.54 -3.60
C GLY A 213 17.06 -1.58 -3.03
N ASP A 214 18.24 -1.60 -3.65
CA ASP A 214 19.46 -0.90 -3.22
C ASP A 214 19.57 0.55 -3.71
N ASN A 215 18.97 0.88 -4.86
CA ASN A 215 18.99 2.20 -5.47
C ASN A 215 17.58 2.74 -5.78
N PRO A 216 16.74 3.03 -4.76
CA PRO A 216 15.41 3.58 -5.01
C PRO A 216 15.46 5.06 -5.43
N LEU A 217 14.49 5.46 -6.25
CA LEU A 217 14.17 6.87 -6.45
C LEU A 217 13.61 7.44 -5.15
N ARG A 218 14.39 8.30 -4.49
CA ARG A 218 13.97 8.97 -3.25
C ARG A 218 13.29 10.29 -3.56
N ILE A 219 12.08 10.46 -3.03
CA ILE A 219 11.21 11.60 -3.25
C ILE A 219 10.81 12.16 -1.89
N LYS A 220 10.85 13.48 -1.73
CA LYS A 220 10.29 14.15 -0.56
C LYS A 220 8.86 14.57 -0.86
N ALA A 221 7.91 14.21 0.00
CA ALA A 221 6.54 14.67 -0.10
C ALA A 221 6.46 16.20 0.07
N ARG A 222 5.42 16.79 -0.51
CA ARG A 222 5.10 18.22 -0.42
C ARG A 222 3.81 18.50 0.34
N GLY A 223 3.02 17.48 0.59
CA GLY A 223 1.76 17.58 1.32
C GLY A 223 1.04 16.25 1.35
N VAL A 224 0.02 16.20 2.22
CA VAL A 224 -0.98 15.13 2.25
C VAL A 224 -2.37 15.77 2.17
N PHE A 225 -3.32 15.08 1.55
CA PHE A 225 -4.68 15.58 1.37
C PHE A 225 -5.69 14.43 1.24
N GLY A 226 -6.95 14.78 0.97
CA GLY A 226 -8.08 13.86 1.06
C GLY A 226 -8.77 13.97 2.42
N ASN A 227 -10.02 13.52 2.53
CA ASN A 227 -10.79 13.67 3.76
C ASN A 227 -10.14 12.92 4.94
N ALA A 228 -9.54 11.75 4.66
CA ALA A 228 -8.80 10.95 5.62
C ALA A 228 -7.28 11.23 5.65
N LEU A 229 -6.77 12.23 4.90
CA LEU A 229 -5.34 12.54 4.79
C LEU A 229 -4.47 11.36 4.32
N THR A 230 -4.93 10.63 3.30
CA THR A 230 -4.25 9.42 2.78
C THR A 230 -3.49 9.67 1.48
N ASP A 231 -3.81 10.73 0.75
CA ASP A 231 -3.26 10.99 -0.58
C ASP A 231 -2.06 11.92 -0.50
N ILE A 232 -1.01 11.61 -1.25
CA ILE A 232 0.29 12.28 -1.16
C ILE A 232 0.48 13.23 -2.33
N LYS A 233 0.99 14.43 -2.06
CA LYS A 233 1.46 15.36 -3.10
C LYS A 233 2.99 15.33 -3.19
N ILE A 234 3.51 15.22 -4.41
CA ILE A 234 4.95 15.29 -4.73
C ILE A 234 5.23 16.37 -5.78
N SER A 235 6.50 16.65 -6.05
CA SER A 235 6.84 17.63 -7.08
C SER A 235 6.53 17.11 -8.49
N SER A 236 6.13 17.98 -9.42
CA SER A 236 6.01 17.58 -10.83
C SER A 236 7.34 17.15 -11.46
N PHE A 237 8.47 17.54 -10.87
CA PHE A 237 9.78 17.04 -11.28
C PHE A 237 9.94 15.57 -10.92
N ASP A 238 9.65 15.18 -9.68
CA ASP A 238 9.76 13.79 -9.21
C ASP A 238 8.71 12.89 -9.88
N ALA A 239 7.50 13.41 -10.10
CA ALA A 239 6.47 12.71 -10.86
C ALA A 239 6.94 12.33 -12.27
N ARG A 240 7.62 13.25 -12.96
CA ARG A 240 8.22 12.96 -14.28
C ARG A 240 9.31 11.89 -14.20
N ARG A 241 10.05 11.81 -13.10
CA ARG A 241 11.07 10.77 -12.90
C ARG A 241 10.43 9.40 -12.69
N MET A 242 9.33 9.32 -11.92
CA MET A 242 8.55 8.09 -11.74
C MET A 242 8.02 7.54 -13.08
N HIS A 243 7.59 8.39 -14.00
CA HIS A 243 7.12 7.98 -15.33
C HIS A 243 8.19 8.04 -16.43
N GLY A 244 9.41 8.44 -16.08
CA GLY A 244 10.43 8.90 -17.02
C GLY A 244 11.17 7.80 -17.77
N SER A 245 10.85 6.53 -17.53
CA SER A 245 11.40 5.39 -18.26
C SER A 245 10.44 4.21 -18.20
N LYS A 246 10.53 3.31 -19.19
CA LYS A 246 9.77 2.04 -19.18
C LYS A 246 10.08 1.21 -17.94
N HIS A 247 11.33 1.24 -17.50
CA HIS A 247 11.77 0.57 -16.28
C HIS A 247 11.05 1.11 -15.05
N ASN A 248 10.96 2.43 -14.88
CA ASN A 248 10.28 3.00 -13.73
C ASN A 248 8.77 2.72 -13.74
N LEU A 249 8.14 2.73 -14.92
CA LEU A 249 6.74 2.30 -15.07
C LEU A 249 6.54 0.84 -14.67
N GLN A 250 7.52 -0.03 -14.94
CA GLN A 250 7.48 -1.42 -14.50
C GLN A 250 7.58 -1.53 -12.98
N LEU A 251 8.40 -0.71 -12.31
CA LEU A 251 8.45 -0.67 -10.84
C LEU A 251 7.09 -0.29 -10.22
N LEU A 252 6.35 0.64 -10.85
CA LEU A 252 5.00 1.01 -10.41
C LEU A 252 4.01 -0.15 -10.59
N LYS A 253 4.06 -0.85 -11.72
CA LYS A 253 3.26 -2.07 -11.97
C LYS A 253 3.55 -3.16 -10.95
N GLU A 254 4.80 -3.28 -10.52
CA GLU A 254 5.23 -4.28 -9.54
C GLU A 254 5.00 -3.85 -8.08
N CYS A 255 4.32 -2.72 -7.84
CA CYS A 255 4.11 -2.13 -6.52
C CYS A 255 5.41 -1.92 -5.73
N ARG A 256 6.51 -1.54 -6.40
CA ARG A 256 7.82 -1.30 -5.75
C ARG A 256 7.91 0.11 -5.18
N VAL A 257 6.92 0.47 -4.37
CA VAL A 257 6.75 1.78 -3.76
C VAL A 257 6.70 1.62 -2.25
N ALA A 258 7.44 2.44 -1.53
CA ALA A 258 7.37 2.53 -0.08
C ALA A 258 7.20 3.99 0.36
N ILE A 259 6.49 4.17 1.47
CA ILE A 259 6.19 5.45 2.08
C ILE A 259 6.74 5.41 3.50
N ILE A 260 7.64 6.35 3.80
CA ILE A 260 8.15 6.55 5.15
C ILE A 260 7.21 7.53 5.85
N ILE A 261 6.63 7.12 6.97
CA ILE A 261 5.72 7.93 7.78
C ILE A 261 6.39 8.36 9.09
N GLY A 262 5.95 9.50 9.60
CA GLY A 262 6.39 10.02 10.90
C GLY A 262 5.71 9.30 12.06
N PRO A 263 6.25 9.44 13.28
CA PRO A 263 5.60 9.01 14.51
C PRO A 263 4.31 9.79 14.80
#